data_AF-A0AAU2B0K7-F1
#
_entry.id   AF-A0AAU2B0K7-F1
#
_cell.length_a   1.000
_cell.length_b   1.000
_cell.length_c   1.000
_cell.angle_alpha   90.00
_cell.angle_beta   90.00
_cell.angle_gamma   90.00
#
_symmetry.space_group_name_H-M   'P 1'
#
loop_
_entity.id
_entity.type
_entity.pdbx_description
1 polymer ?
#
loop_
_entity_poly.entity_id
_entity_poly.type
_entity_poly.pdbx_seq_one_letter_code
_entity_poly.pdbx_strand_id
1 'polypeptide(L)'
;MGAAAVRAAVALPGGRAGTGYTVGDPEPVTLSRSLAPTGNAACLMVVTRGTVAFLDGLRRDLDRGRLDNESAASLLTGPPLGRALTAGVRAAGFRGPASLPPFFAVATGRRDGRPLTVLARPAGDPPRLLADMALATGVPLALGLAQVLDGTARRPGVHPPEAVIDAARFFRDLEQYSPGVVVEEAAARWGRPRRPRWRADRRASTARRR
;
A
#
# COMPACT_ATOMS: atom_id res chain seq x y z
N MET A 1 8.78 6.30 -22.40
CA MET A 1 8.22 4.93 -22.28
C MET A 1 7.89 4.72 -20.80
N GLY A 2 6.66 5.03 -20.37
CA GLY A 2 6.30 5.04 -18.95
C GLY A 2 6.27 3.64 -18.35
N ALA A 3 6.87 3.46 -17.17
CA ALA A 3 6.88 2.19 -16.46
C ALA A 3 5.43 1.73 -16.20
N ALA A 4 5.09 0.52 -16.65
CA ALA A 4 3.81 -0.09 -16.31
C ALA A 4 3.73 -0.29 -14.79
N ALA A 5 2.55 -0.05 -14.20
CA ALA A 5 2.32 -0.31 -12.78
C ALA A 5 2.77 -1.74 -12.42
N VAL A 6 3.72 -1.85 -11.48
CA VAL A 6 4.27 -3.14 -11.08
C VAL A 6 3.21 -3.86 -10.23
N ARG A 7 2.95 -5.12 -10.57
CA ARG A 7 1.91 -5.95 -9.95
C ARG A 7 2.55 -6.93 -8.98
N ALA A 8 1.93 -7.15 -7.83
CA ALA A 8 2.33 -8.16 -6.87
C ALA A 8 1.20 -9.14 -6.62
N ALA A 9 1.45 -10.43 -6.84
CA ALA A 9 0.56 -11.48 -6.38
C ALA A 9 0.82 -11.73 -4.89
N VAL A 10 -0.24 -11.68 -4.09
CA VAL A 10 -0.15 -11.81 -2.63
C VAL A 10 -1.02 -12.98 -2.18
N ALA A 11 -0.47 -13.80 -1.29
CA ALA A 11 -1.18 -14.83 -0.56
C ALA A 11 -1.07 -14.52 0.93
N LEU A 12 -2.21 -14.50 1.62
CA LEU A 12 -2.35 -14.10 3.01
C LEU A 12 -2.90 -15.27 3.86
N PRO A 13 -2.71 -15.23 5.19
CA PRO A 13 -3.43 -16.10 6.11
C PRO A 13 -4.94 -16.18 5.84
N GLY A 14 -5.55 -17.30 6.22
CA GLY A 14 -6.98 -17.57 5.96
C GLY A 14 -7.32 -17.93 4.52
N GLY A 15 -6.33 -18.34 3.71
CA GLY A 15 -6.56 -18.75 2.30
C GLY A 15 -6.87 -17.60 1.35
N ARG A 16 -6.64 -16.35 1.78
CA ARG A 16 -6.90 -15.15 0.98
C ARG A 16 -5.78 -14.93 -0.03
N ALA A 17 -6.12 -14.57 -1.25
CA ALA A 17 -5.13 -14.31 -2.29
C ALA A 17 -5.67 -13.34 -3.34
N GLY A 18 -4.76 -12.62 -4.00
CA GLY A 18 -5.11 -11.71 -5.08
C GLY A 18 -3.93 -10.94 -5.63
N THR A 19 -4.21 -9.84 -6.32
CA THR A 19 -3.19 -8.94 -6.88
C THR A 19 -3.35 -7.52 -6.36
N GLY A 20 -2.27 -7.00 -5.80
CA GLY A 20 -2.09 -5.57 -5.53
C GLY A 20 -1.16 -4.92 -6.57
N TYR A 21 -1.22 -3.59 -6.64
CA TYR A 21 -0.36 -2.79 -7.50
C TYR A 21 0.57 -1.95 -6.64
N THR A 22 1.86 -1.94 -6.92
CA THR A 22 2.81 -1.18 -6.10
C THR A 22 2.54 0.31 -6.25
N VAL A 23 2.59 1.03 -5.13
CA VAL A 23 2.49 2.49 -5.08
C VAL A 23 3.69 3.05 -4.33
N GLY A 24 4.12 4.25 -4.70
CA GLY A 24 5.12 4.98 -3.94
C GLY A 24 4.47 5.52 -2.66
N ASP A 25 5.05 5.17 -1.53
CA ASP A 25 4.58 5.54 -0.18
C ASP A 25 5.83 5.59 0.73
N PRO A 26 5.84 6.33 1.85
CA PRO A 26 7.04 6.50 2.65
C PRO A 26 7.42 5.25 3.44
N GLU A 27 6.46 4.37 3.78
CA GLU A 27 6.64 3.26 4.71
C GLU A 27 7.76 2.28 4.29
N PRO A 28 7.90 1.85 3.01
CA PRO A 28 8.99 0.97 2.61
C PRO A 28 10.37 1.59 2.85
N VAL A 29 10.47 2.92 2.84
CA VAL A 29 11.71 3.65 3.13
C VAL A 29 11.90 3.83 4.63
N THR A 30 10.86 4.25 5.36
CA THR A 30 10.98 4.51 6.81
C THR A 30 11.14 3.23 7.60
N LEU A 31 10.36 2.19 7.31
CA LEU A 31 10.45 0.86 7.96
C LEU A 31 11.83 0.23 7.79
N SER A 32 12.47 0.43 6.63
CA SER A 32 13.84 -0.05 6.37
C SER A 32 14.86 0.54 7.35
N ARG A 33 14.60 1.74 7.88
CA ARG A 33 15.46 2.45 8.83
C ARG A 33 15.06 2.22 10.29
N SER A 34 13.75 2.18 10.57
CA SER A 34 13.21 2.08 11.93
C SER A 34 13.15 0.64 12.45
N LEU A 35 12.77 -0.31 11.60
CA LEU A 35 12.60 -1.73 11.97
C LEU A 35 13.64 -2.66 11.32
N ALA A 36 14.41 -2.15 10.34
CA ALA A 36 15.44 -2.88 9.61
C ALA A 36 15.00 -4.29 9.12
N PRO A 37 13.82 -4.44 8.49
CA PRO A 37 13.42 -5.73 7.92
C PRO A 37 14.44 -6.20 6.89
N THR A 38 14.70 -7.50 6.88
CA THR A 38 15.50 -8.12 5.83
C THR A 38 14.62 -8.46 4.62
N GLY A 39 15.12 -8.25 3.41
CA GLY A 39 14.39 -8.58 2.18
C GLY A 39 13.69 -7.39 1.53
N ASN A 40 12.47 -7.59 1.05
CA ASN A 40 11.72 -6.60 0.27
C ASN A 40 10.56 -6.02 1.08
N ALA A 41 10.35 -4.71 0.97
CA ALA A 41 9.17 -4.00 1.45
C ALA A 41 8.52 -3.25 0.29
N ALA A 42 7.19 -3.22 0.25
CA ALA A 42 6.43 -2.50 -0.77
C ALA A 42 5.04 -2.15 -0.23
N CYS A 43 4.55 -0.96 -0.58
CA CYS A 43 3.15 -0.60 -0.40
C CYS A 43 2.34 -1.03 -1.62
N LEU A 44 1.16 -1.58 -1.35
CA LEU A 44 0.28 -2.12 -2.38
C LEU A 44 -1.06 -1.40 -2.34
N MET A 45 -1.44 -0.84 -3.47
CA MET A 45 -2.79 -0.38 -3.72
C MET A 45 -3.68 -1.58 -4.08
N VAL A 46 -4.68 -1.85 -3.25
CA VAL A 46 -5.68 -2.91 -3.42
C VAL A 46 -6.88 -2.32 -4.16
N VAL A 47 -6.97 -2.56 -5.46
CA VAL A 47 -7.94 -1.87 -6.33
C VAL A 47 -8.56 -2.83 -7.34
N THR A 48 -9.82 -2.58 -7.66
CA THR A 48 -10.56 -3.39 -8.64
C THR A 48 -9.93 -3.29 -10.04
N ARG A 49 -10.25 -4.26 -10.90
CA ARG A 49 -9.78 -4.27 -12.29
C ARG A 49 -10.19 -3.01 -13.05
N GLY A 50 -11.43 -2.56 -12.85
CA GLY A 50 -11.96 -1.35 -13.47
C GLY A 50 -11.25 -0.09 -12.99
N THR A 51 -11.03 0.04 -11.67
CA THR A 51 -10.31 1.17 -11.09
C THR A 51 -8.88 1.25 -11.62
N VAL A 52 -8.14 0.14 -11.69
CA VAL A 52 -6.78 0.15 -12.25
C VAL A 52 -6.80 0.52 -13.73
N ALA A 53 -7.75 -0.01 -14.50
CA ALA A 53 -7.86 0.31 -15.92
C ALA A 53 -8.15 1.81 -16.14
N PHE A 54 -8.95 2.40 -15.27
CA PHE A 54 -9.22 3.83 -15.25
C PHE A 54 -7.96 4.64 -14.91
N LEU A 55 -7.27 4.31 -13.82
CA LEU A 55 -6.03 4.98 -13.39
C LEU A 55 -4.91 4.87 -14.43
N ASP A 56 -4.73 3.70 -15.06
CA ASP A 56 -3.76 3.53 -16.14
C ASP A 56 -4.14 4.35 -17.39
N GLY A 57 -5.45 4.56 -17.62
CA GLY A 57 -5.95 5.50 -18.62
C GLY A 57 -5.55 6.95 -18.33
N LEU A 58 -5.74 7.41 -17.09
CA LEU A 58 -5.33 8.75 -16.66
C LEU A 58 -3.82 8.95 -16.78
N ARG A 59 -3.02 8.01 -16.26
CA ARG A 59 -1.55 8.03 -16.38
C ARG A 59 -1.12 8.18 -17.83
N ARG A 60 -1.72 7.40 -18.73
CA ARG A 60 -1.42 7.42 -20.16
C ARG A 60 -1.75 8.75 -20.84
N ASP A 61 -2.73 9.49 -20.34
CA ASP A 61 -3.07 10.80 -20.88
C ASP A 61 -2.15 11.89 -20.32
N LEU A 62 -1.84 11.83 -19.03
CA LEU A 62 -0.81 12.67 -18.38
C LEU A 62 0.55 12.51 -19.06
N ASP A 63 1.02 11.27 -19.25
CA ASP A 63 2.29 10.94 -19.93
C ASP A 63 2.36 11.48 -21.37
N ARG A 64 1.21 11.74 -21.99
CA ARG A 64 1.10 12.28 -23.36
C ARG A 64 0.81 13.79 -23.37
N GLY A 65 0.73 14.44 -22.22
CA GLY A 65 0.35 15.86 -22.10
C GLY A 65 -1.08 16.16 -22.55
N ARG A 66 -1.97 15.16 -22.59
CA ARG A 66 -3.40 15.33 -22.95
C ARG A 66 -4.27 15.73 -21.76
N LEU A 67 -3.70 15.63 -20.56
CA LEU A 67 -4.31 15.94 -19.29
C LEU A 67 -3.24 16.60 -18.44
N ASP A 68 -3.61 17.62 -17.68
CA ASP A 68 -2.82 18.13 -16.58
C ASP A 68 -3.24 17.48 -15.25
N ASN A 69 -2.49 17.77 -14.19
CA ASN A 69 -2.71 17.16 -12.88
C ASN A 69 -4.06 17.58 -12.27
N GLU A 70 -4.47 18.84 -12.47
CA GLU A 70 -5.71 19.38 -11.92
C GLU A 70 -6.93 18.70 -12.56
N SER A 71 -6.97 18.65 -13.89
CA SER A 71 -8.02 17.97 -14.64
C SER A 71 -8.05 16.46 -14.34
N ALA A 72 -6.88 15.83 -14.19
CA ALA A 72 -6.81 14.43 -13.78
C ALA A 72 -7.38 14.21 -12.37
N ALA A 73 -7.15 15.14 -11.44
CA ALA A 73 -7.72 15.10 -10.10
C ALA A 73 -9.24 15.25 -10.11
N SER A 74 -9.80 16.19 -10.90
CA SER A 74 -11.25 16.34 -11.05
C SER A 74 -11.92 15.09 -11.64
N LEU A 75 -11.22 14.37 -12.53
CA LEU A 75 -11.72 13.10 -13.07
C LEU A 75 -11.75 11.96 -12.04
N LEU A 76 -10.95 12.04 -10.96
CA LEU A 76 -11.01 11.07 -9.87
C LEU A 76 -12.26 11.27 -8.99
N THR A 77 -12.74 12.51 -8.83
CA THR A 77 -13.92 12.82 -8.01
C THR A 77 -15.24 12.50 -8.72
N GLY A 78 -15.26 12.56 -10.06
CA GLY A 78 -16.46 12.30 -10.85
C GLY A 78 -16.11 11.84 -12.27
N PRO A 79 -15.82 10.53 -12.46
CA PRO A 79 -15.44 10.04 -13.78
C PRO A 79 -16.62 10.11 -14.76
N PRO A 80 -16.45 10.72 -15.95
CA PRO A 80 -17.52 10.77 -16.95
C PRO A 80 -17.81 9.36 -17.47
N LEU A 81 -19.09 9.08 -17.78
CA LEU A 81 -19.59 7.76 -18.17
C LEU A 81 -18.75 7.09 -19.29
N GLY A 82 -18.33 7.86 -20.29
CA GLY A 82 -17.51 7.36 -21.39
C GLY A 82 -16.14 6.82 -20.96
N ARG A 83 -15.50 7.45 -19.96
CA ARG A 83 -14.24 6.95 -19.38
C ARG A 83 -14.47 5.72 -18.51
N ALA A 84 -15.58 5.66 -17.78
CA ALA A 84 -15.96 4.48 -17.01
C ALA A 84 -16.21 3.26 -17.93
N LEU A 85 -16.92 3.44 -19.04
CA LEU A 85 -17.13 2.40 -20.06
C LEU A 85 -15.81 1.95 -20.69
N THR A 86 -14.95 2.89 -21.08
CA THR A 86 -13.62 2.57 -21.64
C THR A 86 -12.77 1.78 -20.64
N ALA A 87 -12.81 2.15 -19.36
CA ALA A 87 -12.13 1.41 -18.30
C ALA A 87 -12.71 0.01 -18.13
N GLY A 88 -14.04 -0.15 -18.20
CA GLY A 88 -14.72 -1.44 -18.16
C GLY A 88 -14.26 -2.40 -19.25
N VAL A 89 -14.19 -1.93 -20.50
CA VAL A 89 -13.67 -2.72 -21.64
C VAL A 89 -12.21 -3.13 -21.41
N ARG A 90 -11.39 -2.21 -20.88
CA ARG A 90 -9.96 -2.48 -20.61
C ARG A 90 -9.72 -3.33 -19.37
N ALA A 91 -10.69 -3.45 -18.46
CA ALA A 91 -10.55 -4.14 -17.18
C ALA A 91 -10.13 -5.61 -17.32
N ALA A 92 -10.47 -6.27 -18.44
CA ALA A 92 -10.06 -7.64 -18.73
C ALA A 92 -8.53 -7.84 -18.76
N GLY A 93 -7.75 -6.80 -19.10
CA GLY A 93 -6.28 -6.84 -19.10
C GLY A 93 -5.64 -6.67 -17.70
N PHE A 94 -6.44 -6.40 -16.69
CA PHE A 94 -5.99 -6.14 -15.32
C PHE A 94 -6.35 -7.27 -14.38
N ARG A 95 -5.46 -7.51 -13.41
CA ARG A 95 -5.74 -8.41 -12.28
C ARG A 95 -6.37 -7.59 -11.17
N GLY A 96 -7.25 -8.23 -10.39
CA GLY A 96 -7.97 -7.57 -9.30
C GLY A 96 -7.55 -8.13 -7.95
N PRO A 97 -8.14 -7.60 -6.87
CA PRO A 97 -7.75 -7.92 -5.51
C PRO A 97 -8.28 -9.28 -5.05
N ALA A 98 -9.25 -9.87 -5.76
CA ALA A 98 -9.87 -11.15 -5.41
C ALA A 98 -10.32 -11.18 -3.95
N SER A 99 -9.72 -12.00 -3.09
CA SER A 99 -10.09 -12.11 -1.66
C SER A 99 -9.15 -11.34 -0.71
N LEU A 100 -8.31 -10.45 -1.23
CA LEU A 100 -7.49 -9.58 -0.39
C LEU A 100 -8.37 -8.62 0.42
N PRO A 101 -8.06 -8.39 1.72
CA PRO A 101 -8.69 -7.33 2.48
C PRO A 101 -8.45 -5.96 1.82
N PRO A 102 -9.38 -5.00 1.97
CA PRO A 102 -9.24 -3.67 1.38
C PRO A 102 -8.05 -2.89 1.97
N PHE A 103 -7.65 -3.20 3.21
CA PHE A 103 -6.52 -2.59 3.90
C PHE A 103 -5.89 -3.61 4.84
N PHE A 104 -4.56 -3.74 4.78
CA PHE A 104 -3.83 -4.68 5.61
C PHE A 104 -2.34 -4.35 5.63
N ALA A 105 -1.65 -4.86 6.64
CA ALA A 105 -0.21 -5.02 6.66
C ALA A 105 0.11 -6.51 6.76
N VAL A 106 1.10 -6.98 5.99
CA VAL A 106 1.57 -8.36 6.07
C VAL A 106 3.08 -8.38 6.24
N ALA A 107 3.55 -9.15 7.21
CA ALA A 107 4.96 -9.40 7.45
C ALA A 107 5.24 -10.90 7.37
N THR A 108 6.31 -11.26 6.69
CA THR A 108 6.80 -12.65 6.62
C THR A 108 8.21 -12.70 7.17
N GLY A 109 8.48 -13.65 8.06
CA GLY A 109 9.78 -13.76 8.69
C GLY A 109 9.96 -15.08 9.44
N ARG A 110 10.75 -15.03 10.51
CA ARG A 110 10.98 -16.15 11.41
C ARG A 110 10.75 -15.72 12.85
N ARG A 111 10.08 -16.57 13.64
CA ARG A 111 9.98 -16.46 15.11
C ARG A 111 10.46 -17.78 15.69
N ASP A 112 11.41 -17.74 16.61
CA ASP A 112 12.03 -18.93 17.22
C ASP A 112 12.51 -19.97 16.18
N GLY A 113 13.13 -19.48 15.11
CA GLY A 113 13.62 -20.31 14.01
C GLY A 113 12.53 -20.92 13.10
N ARG A 114 11.26 -20.59 13.28
CA ARG A 114 10.16 -21.11 12.46
C ARG A 114 9.65 -20.05 11.48
N PRO A 115 9.46 -20.38 10.20
CA PRO A 115 8.85 -19.47 9.23
C PRO A 115 7.41 -19.08 9.64
N LEU A 116 7.14 -17.78 9.68
CA LEU A 116 5.86 -17.22 10.10
C LEU A 116 5.41 -16.11 9.16
N THR A 117 4.11 -16.07 8.89
CA THR A 117 3.43 -14.93 8.26
C THR A 117 2.44 -14.34 9.26
N VAL A 118 2.52 -13.03 9.48
CA VAL A 118 1.60 -12.26 10.32
C VAL A 118 0.84 -11.30 9.41
N LEU A 119 -0.48 -11.34 9.48
CA LEU A 119 -1.40 -10.43 8.81
C LEU A 119 -2.09 -9.56 9.86
N ALA A 120 -2.02 -8.25 9.71
CA ALA A 120 -2.81 -7.29 10.47
C ALA A 120 -3.79 -6.59 9.53
N ARG A 121 -5.05 -6.47 9.93
CA ARG A 121 -6.09 -5.74 9.18
C ARG A 121 -7.09 -5.10 10.13
N PRO A 122 -7.74 -3.99 9.76
CA PRO A 122 -8.85 -3.47 10.55
C PRO A 122 -9.94 -4.53 10.73
N ALA A 123 -10.55 -4.54 11.91
CA ALA A 123 -11.75 -5.31 12.17
C ALA A 123 -12.98 -4.66 11.53
N GLY A 124 -14.05 -5.43 11.35
CA GLY A 124 -15.29 -4.98 10.71
C GLY A 124 -15.28 -5.13 9.19
N ASP A 125 -16.47 -5.24 8.60
CA ASP A 125 -16.69 -5.37 7.16
C ASP A 125 -17.94 -4.59 6.71
N PRO A 126 -17.81 -3.43 6.04
CA PRO A 126 -16.59 -2.67 5.83
C PRO A 126 -16.15 -1.95 7.12
N PRO A 127 -14.84 -1.79 7.37
CA PRO A 127 -14.34 -1.02 8.50
C PRO A 127 -14.74 0.46 8.35
N ARG A 128 -15.48 1.00 9.34
CA ARG A 128 -15.97 2.39 9.34
C ARG A 128 -14.87 3.43 9.09
N LEU A 129 -13.71 3.23 9.70
CA LEU A 129 -12.54 4.10 9.53
C LEU A 129 -12.11 4.22 8.07
N LEU A 130 -12.33 3.19 7.25
CA LEU A 130 -11.92 3.15 5.84
C LEU A 130 -13.06 3.48 4.87
N ALA A 131 -14.28 3.71 5.36
CA ALA A 131 -15.38 4.19 4.54
C ALA A 131 -15.16 5.63 4.07
N ASP A 132 -14.32 6.39 4.78
CA ASP A 132 -13.95 7.76 4.46
C ASP A 132 -12.43 7.95 4.59
N MET A 133 -11.79 8.40 3.52
CA MET A 133 -10.35 8.68 3.51
C MET A 133 -9.94 9.83 4.42
N ALA A 134 -10.84 10.80 4.63
CA ALA A 134 -10.60 11.86 5.59
C ALA A 134 -10.52 11.31 7.01
N LEU A 135 -11.40 10.37 7.38
CA LEU A 135 -11.34 9.69 8.69
C LEU A 135 -10.13 8.77 8.79
N ALA A 136 -9.85 7.97 7.76
CA ALA A 136 -8.73 7.04 7.73
C ALA A 136 -7.37 7.73 7.92
N THR A 137 -7.28 9.01 7.59
CA THR A 137 -6.05 9.82 7.73
C THR A 137 -6.10 10.70 8.98
N GLY A 138 -7.22 11.41 9.18
CA GLY A 138 -7.38 12.41 10.23
C GLY A 138 -7.40 11.81 11.64
N VAL A 139 -8.03 10.64 11.82
CA VAL A 139 -8.07 9.97 13.12
C VAL A 139 -6.66 9.51 13.54
N PRO A 140 -5.90 8.72 12.74
CA PRO A 140 -4.50 8.42 13.03
C PRO A 140 -3.63 9.65 13.31
N LEU A 141 -3.81 10.72 12.53
CA LEU A 141 -3.07 11.96 12.73
C LEU A 141 -3.36 12.58 14.11
N ALA A 142 -4.63 12.69 14.48
CA ALA A 142 -5.04 13.25 15.77
C ALA A 142 -4.52 12.41 16.95
N LEU A 143 -4.59 11.08 16.85
CA LEU A 143 -4.08 10.17 17.87
C LEU A 143 -2.55 10.27 18.02
N GLY A 144 -1.83 10.33 16.91
CA GLY A 144 -0.38 10.55 16.93
C GLY A 144 0.00 11.90 17.54
N LEU A 145 -0.72 12.97 17.18
CA LEU A 145 -0.52 14.31 17.73
C LEU A 145 -0.78 14.36 19.24
N ALA A 146 -1.80 13.66 19.73
CA ALA A 146 -2.09 13.58 21.16
C ALA A 146 -0.88 13.05 21.95
N GLN A 147 -0.19 12.03 21.43
CA GLN A 147 1.02 11.49 22.07
C GLN A 147 2.20 12.48 22.06
N VAL A 148 2.28 13.37 21.07
CA VAL A 148 3.28 14.44 21.05
C VAL A 148 2.96 15.48 22.13
N LEU A 149 1.68 15.87 22.23
CA LEU A 149 1.23 16.92 23.15
C LEU A 149 1.38 16.53 24.62
N ASP A 150 0.98 15.31 25.02
CA ASP A 150 1.12 14.85 26.40
C ASP A 150 2.54 14.38 26.75
N GLY A 151 3.36 14.14 25.74
CA GLY A 151 4.76 13.88 25.90
C GLY A 151 5.20 12.44 25.78
N THR A 152 4.29 11.53 25.47
CA THR A 152 4.62 10.12 25.18
C THR A 152 5.61 10.01 24.02
N ALA A 153 5.45 10.84 22.98
CA ALA A 153 6.28 10.88 21.77
C ALA A 153 7.25 12.09 21.78
N ARG A 154 8.15 12.19 22.77
CA ARG A 154 9.00 13.38 23.02
C ARG A 154 10.40 13.38 22.39
N ARG A 155 10.78 12.37 21.62
CA ARG A 155 12.16 12.26 21.12
C ARG A 155 12.49 13.42 20.17
N PRO A 156 13.52 14.25 20.43
CA PRO A 156 13.90 15.34 19.54
C PRO A 156 14.29 14.84 18.13
N GLY A 157 13.96 15.63 17.10
CA GLY A 157 14.28 15.34 15.70
C GLY A 157 13.07 14.99 14.82
N VAL A 158 13.33 14.60 13.58
CA VAL A 158 12.30 14.19 12.61
C VAL A 158 12.20 12.67 12.64
N HIS A 159 11.02 12.15 13.00
CA HIS A 159 10.79 10.71 13.18
C HIS A 159 9.59 10.24 12.39
N PRO A 160 9.65 9.06 11.74
CA PRO A 160 8.46 8.41 11.24
C PRO A 160 7.62 7.86 12.42
N PRO A 161 6.31 7.65 12.23
CA PRO A 161 5.40 7.31 13.33
C PRO A 161 5.82 6.03 14.07
N GLU A 162 6.24 5.00 13.34
CA GLU A 162 6.65 3.71 13.92
C GLU A 162 7.91 3.79 14.80
N ALA A 163 8.64 4.92 14.77
CA ALA A 163 9.86 5.09 15.53
C ALA A 163 9.68 5.87 16.85
N VAL A 164 8.54 6.56 17.04
CA VAL A 164 8.33 7.47 18.19
C VAL A 164 6.95 7.36 18.83
N ILE A 165 5.93 6.93 18.08
CA ILE A 165 4.58 6.73 18.60
C ILE A 165 4.54 5.40 19.38
N ASP A 166 3.95 5.42 20.56
CA ASP A 166 3.60 4.21 21.29
C ASP A 166 2.46 3.51 20.54
N ALA A 167 2.79 2.40 19.88
CA ALA A 167 1.87 1.62 19.08
C ALA A 167 0.73 1.00 19.91
N ALA A 168 1.02 0.53 21.13
CA ALA A 168 0.00 -0.11 21.97
C ALA A 168 -1.05 0.91 22.42
N ARG A 169 -0.59 2.10 22.82
CA ARG A 169 -1.47 3.23 23.08
C ARG A 169 -2.25 3.64 21.84
N PHE A 170 -1.57 3.79 20.70
CA PHE A 170 -2.20 4.22 19.46
C PHE A 170 -3.36 3.29 19.07
N PHE A 171 -3.16 1.97 19.08
CA PHE A 171 -4.21 1.03 18.69
C PHE A 171 -5.34 0.95 19.71
N ARG A 172 -5.05 1.07 21.02
CA ARG A 172 -6.09 1.18 22.06
C ARG A 172 -6.95 2.43 21.87
N ASP A 173 -6.35 3.58 21.57
CA ASP A 173 -7.09 4.81 21.37
C ASP A 173 -7.87 4.77 20.03
N LEU A 174 -7.34 4.06 19.01
CA LEU A 174 -8.01 3.83 17.73
C LEU A 174 -9.28 2.98 17.85
N GLU A 175 -9.37 2.11 18.87
CA GLU A 175 -10.56 1.27 19.11
C GLU A 175 -11.85 2.07 19.35
N GLN A 176 -11.73 3.35 19.72
CA GLN A 176 -12.87 4.26 19.86
C GLN A 176 -13.52 4.61 18.51
N TYR A 177 -12.77 4.47 17.40
CA TYR A 177 -13.18 4.88 16.05
C TYR A 177 -13.35 3.70 15.08
N SER A 178 -12.79 2.54 15.42
CA SER A 178 -12.81 1.31 14.62
C SER A 178 -12.83 0.12 15.56
N PRO A 179 -13.43 -1.04 15.24
CA PRO A 179 -13.49 -2.21 16.14
C PRO A 179 -12.13 -2.92 16.38
N GLY A 180 -11.02 -2.19 16.30
CA GLY A 180 -9.66 -2.67 16.51
C GLY A 180 -9.01 -3.24 15.24
N VAL A 181 -7.92 -3.99 15.46
CA VAL A 181 -7.14 -4.67 14.43
C VAL A 181 -7.19 -6.17 14.69
N VAL A 182 -7.56 -6.94 13.68
CA VAL A 182 -7.44 -8.40 13.71
C VAL A 182 -6.04 -8.78 13.26
N VAL A 183 -5.35 -9.56 14.10
CA VAL A 183 -4.05 -10.13 13.78
C VAL A 183 -4.20 -11.64 13.59
N GLU A 184 -3.79 -12.12 12.42
CA GLU A 184 -3.84 -13.53 12.05
C GLU A 184 -2.43 -14.03 11.77
N GLU A 185 -2.07 -15.17 12.37
CA GLU A 185 -0.78 -15.82 12.16
C GLU A 185 -0.96 -17.12 11.39
N ALA A 186 -0.04 -17.39 10.47
CA ALA A 186 0.03 -18.67 9.79
C ALA A 186 1.48 -19.09 9.61
N ALA A 187 1.75 -20.40 9.71
CA ALA A 187 3.01 -20.96 9.24
C ALA A 187 3.23 -20.50 7.79
N ALA A 188 4.42 -20.00 7.47
CA ALA A 188 4.69 -19.46 6.14
C ALA A 188 4.57 -20.59 5.10
N ARG A 189 3.43 -20.66 4.40
CA ARG A 189 3.22 -21.56 3.26
C ARG A 189 3.82 -20.91 2.02
N TRP A 190 5.13 -20.98 1.89
CA TRP A 190 5.79 -20.44 0.71
C TRP A 190 5.80 -21.47 -0.42
N GLY A 191 4.90 -21.30 -1.39
CA GLY A 191 5.23 -21.63 -2.78
C GLY A 191 6.19 -20.55 -3.27
N ARG A 192 7.40 -20.92 -3.70
CA ARG A 192 8.39 -19.96 -4.24
C ARG A 192 7.72 -19.00 -5.23
N PRO A 193 7.61 -17.67 -4.98
CA PRO A 193 7.34 -16.74 -6.04
C PRO A 193 8.53 -16.83 -6.97
N ARG A 194 8.22 -16.92 -8.26
CA ARG A 194 9.22 -16.68 -9.29
C ARG A 194 9.87 -15.35 -8.97
N ARG A 195 11.19 -15.36 -8.77
CA ARG A 195 11.98 -14.14 -8.58
C ARG A 195 11.47 -13.09 -9.57
N PRO A 196 11.11 -11.87 -9.14
CA PRO A 196 10.95 -10.79 -10.10
C PRO A 196 12.26 -10.70 -10.87
N ARG A 197 12.20 -10.96 -12.19
CA ARG A 197 13.34 -10.75 -13.08
C ARG A 197 13.53 -9.24 -13.17
N TRP A 198 14.33 -8.70 -12.25
CA TRP A 198 14.89 -7.36 -12.35
C TRP A 198 15.82 -7.34 -13.58
N ARG A 199 15.32 -6.93 -14.74
CA ARG A 199 16.21 -6.46 -15.82
C ARG A 199 16.51 -4.99 -15.51
N ALA A 200 17.58 -4.75 -14.78
CA ALA A 200 18.26 -3.47 -14.87
C ALA A 200 18.84 -3.39 -16.28
N ASP A 201 18.24 -2.56 -17.14
CA ASP A 201 18.80 -2.26 -18.45
C ASP A 201 20.03 -1.37 -18.24
N ARG A 202 21.18 -2.00 -17.95
CA ARG A 202 22.47 -1.31 -17.99
C ARG A 202 22.85 -1.11 -19.45
N ARG A 203 22.42 0.00 -20.03
CA ARG A 203 23.17 0.61 -21.15
C ARG A 203 24.15 1.61 -20.55
N ALA A 204 25.31 1.08 -20.18
CA ALA A 204 26.53 1.87 -20.16
C ALA A 204 27.21 1.69 -21.52
N SER A 205 27.23 2.74 -22.33
CA SER A 205 28.23 2.95 -23.39
C SER A 205 28.33 4.45 -23.66
N THR A 206 29.26 5.11 -22.99
CA THR A 206 30.48 5.71 -23.59
C THR A 206 30.26 7.01 -24.35
N ALA A 207 30.57 8.14 -23.69
CA ALA A 207 31.08 9.35 -24.34
C ALA A 207 32.16 9.95 -23.42
N ARG A 208 33.40 9.48 -23.62
CA ARG A 208 34.57 10.28 -24.07
C ARG A 208 34.89 11.49 -23.21
N ARG A 209 35.90 11.30 -22.34
CA ARG A 209 36.90 12.32 -22.05
C ARG A 209 37.63 12.67 -23.36
N ARG A 210 37.63 13.94 -23.71
CA ARG A 210 38.78 14.66 -24.25
C ARG A 210 38.81 16.01 -23.56
#